data_AF-A0A927MZN4-F1
#
_entry.id   AF-A0A927MZN4-F1
#
_cell.length_a   1.000
_cell.length_b   1.000
_cell.length_c   1.000
_cell.angle_alpha   90.00
_cell.angle_beta   90.00
_cell.angle_gamma   90.00
#
_symmetry.space_group_name_H-M   'P 1'
#
loop_
_entity.id
_entity.type
_entity.pdbx_description
1 polymer ?
#
loop_
_entity_poly.entity_id
_entity_poly.type
_entity_poly.pdbx_seq_one_letter_code
_entity_poly.pdbx_strand_id
1 'polypeptide(L)'
;MIEKQPLALTYAPPRYPRHSYTGEGEIVTVRVGREIVGHLTRQGDAVGWDATAPPYTDAGIVRRIVEDALRAGAAQGRSLDEVWREILASVQHEDPVTAPLDGLQG
;
A
#
# COMPACT_ATOMS: atom_id res chain seq x y z
N MET A 1 27.80 20.14 33.77
CA MET A 1 27.85 19.31 32.54
C MET A 1 26.42 19.17 32.05
N ILE A 2 26.09 19.74 30.90
CA ILE A 2 24.76 19.60 30.32
C ILE A 2 24.83 18.36 29.43
N GLU A 3 24.27 17.25 29.89
CA GLU A 3 24.04 16.08 29.05
C GLU A 3 23.05 16.47 27.96
N LYS A 4 23.58 16.69 26.75
CA LYS A 4 22.76 16.82 25.55
C LYS A 4 22.12 15.46 25.29
N GLN A 5 20.87 15.29 25.72
CA GLN A 5 20.04 14.16 25.28
C GLN A 5 20.05 14.14 23.74
N PRO A 6 20.34 12.99 23.10
CA PRO A 6 20.30 12.90 21.66
C PRO A 6 18.85 13.12 21.21
N LEU A 7 18.62 14.18 20.43
CA LEU A 7 17.40 14.37 19.65
C LEU A 7 17.14 13.06 18.89
N ALA A 8 16.07 12.36 19.25
CA ALA A 8 15.57 11.22 18.51
C ALA A 8 15.11 11.70 17.13
N LEU A 9 16.07 11.84 16.21
CA LEU A 9 15.86 12.05 14.79
C LEU A 9 15.38 10.73 14.19
N THR A 10 14.12 10.38 14.43
CA THR A 10 13.42 9.40 13.61
C THR A 10 12.00 9.89 13.44
N TYR A 11 11.84 11.02 12.78
CA TYR A 11 10.55 11.38 12.20
C TYR A 11 10.32 10.44 11.01
N ALA A 12 9.75 9.27 11.28
CA ALA A 12 9.19 8.43 10.23
C ALA A 12 7.83 9.02 9.84
N PRO A 13 7.56 9.30 8.55
CA PRO A 13 6.25 9.75 8.14
C PRO A 13 5.18 8.73 8.54
N PRO A 14 3.96 9.17 8.91
CA PRO A 14 2.84 8.29 9.19
C PRO A 14 2.63 7.31 8.03
N ARG A 15 2.40 6.05 8.38
CA ARG A 15 2.17 4.95 7.44
C ARG A 15 1.31 3.90 8.12
N TYR A 16 0.46 3.26 7.33
CA TYR A 16 -0.30 2.10 7.78
C TYR A 16 0.63 0.98 8.26
N PRO A 17 0.20 0.15 9.22
CA PRO A 17 0.91 -1.06 9.58
C PRO A 17 1.20 -1.91 8.34
N ARG A 18 2.39 -2.52 8.28
CA ARG A 18 2.74 -3.50 7.26
C ARG A 18 2.45 -4.91 7.80
N HIS A 19 1.77 -5.76 7.03
CA HIS A 19 1.61 -7.16 7.42
C HIS A 19 2.88 -7.96 7.12
N SER A 20 3.02 -9.11 7.78
CA SER A 20 4.16 -10.02 7.59
C SER A 20 4.15 -10.78 6.26
N TYR A 21 3.08 -10.65 5.45
CA TYR A 21 2.85 -11.46 4.24
C TYR A 21 2.76 -12.95 4.56
N THR A 22 2.20 -13.28 5.72
CA THR A 22 2.02 -14.65 6.18
C THR A 22 0.58 -14.90 6.60
N GLY A 23 0.01 -16.02 6.17
CA GLY A 23 -1.39 -16.35 6.43
C GLY A 23 -2.36 -15.64 5.50
N GLU A 24 -3.65 -15.77 5.78
CA GLU A 24 -4.72 -15.27 4.90
C GLU A 24 -4.83 -13.75 4.94
N GLY A 25 -4.99 -13.18 3.75
CA GLY A 25 -5.29 -11.77 3.53
C GLY A 25 -6.12 -11.58 2.27
N GLU A 26 -6.60 -10.35 2.09
CA GLU A 26 -7.26 -9.96 0.85
C GLU A 26 -6.23 -9.42 -0.13
N ILE A 27 -6.30 -9.88 -1.38
CA ILE A 27 -5.39 -9.55 -2.47
C ILE A 27 -6.21 -8.92 -3.59
N VAL A 28 -5.75 -7.78 -4.10
CA VAL A 28 -6.31 -7.08 -5.24
C VAL A 28 -5.23 -6.86 -6.28
N THR A 29 -5.44 -7.42 -7.48
CA THR A 29 -4.58 -7.18 -8.64
C THR A 29 -4.98 -5.87 -9.32
N VAL A 30 -4.13 -4.85 -9.25
CA VAL A 30 -4.35 -3.55 -9.92
C VAL A 30 -3.77 -3.61 -11.33
N ARG A 31 -4.50 -3.08 -12.31
CA ARG A 31 -4.16 -3.19 -13.74
C ARG A 31 -4.36 -1.88 -14.50
N VAL A 32 -3.73 -1.79 -15.67
CA VAL A 32 -4.07 -0.83 -16.74
C VAL A 32 -4.23 -1.62 -18.03
N GLY A 33 -5.47 -1.74 -18.51
CA GLY A 33 -5.76 -2.59 -19.66
C GLY A 33 -5.37 -4.05 -19.40
N ARG A 34 -4.34 -4.54 -20.09
CA ARG A 34 -3.80 -5.90 -19.91
C ARG A 34 -2.55 -5.96 -19.04
N GLU A 35 -1.98 -4.83 -18.64
CA GLU A 35 -0.76 -4.77 -17.83
C GLU A 35 -1.10 -4.86 -16.33
N ILE A 36 -0.32 -5.63 -15.57
CA ILE A 36 -0.40 -5.67 -14.10
C ILE A 36 0.47 -4.54 -13.54
N VAL A 37 -0.16 -3.66 -12.76
CA VAL A 37 0.50 -2.55 -12.07
C VAL A 37 1.16 -3.03 -10.79
N GLY A 38 0.46 -3.90 -10.05
CA GLY A 38 0.92 -4.46 -8.78
C GLY A 38 -0.20 -5.13 -8.00
N HIS A 39 0.15 -5.62 -6.81
CA HIS A 39 -0.78 -6.29 -5.89
C HIS A 39 -0.95 -5.44 -4.63
N LEU A 40 -2.20 -5.04 -4.38
CA LEU A 40 -2.60 -4.39 -3.14
C LEU A 40 -3.13 -5.46 -2.19
N THR A 41 -2.59 -5.51 -0.98
CA THR A 41 -2.87 -6.58 -0.01
C THR A 41 -3.28 -5.97 1.32
N ARG A 42 -4.22 -6.62 2.01
CA ARG A 42 -4.58 -6.24 3.39
C ARG A 42 -4.82 -7.44 4.29
N GLN A 43 -4.50 -7.25 5.57
CA GLN A 43 -4.75 -8.21 6.64
C GLN A 43 -5.07 -7.43 7.93
N GLY A 44 -6.35 -7.36 8.28
CA GLY A 44 -6.83 -6.43 9.32
C GLY A 44 -6.52 -4.98 8.94
N ASP A 45 -5.93 -4.22 9.88
CA ASP A 45 -5.51 -2.83 9.65
C ASP A 45 -4.15 -2.68 8.94
N ALA A 46 -3.54 -3.80 8.54
CA ALA A 46 -2.25 -3.80 7.88
C ALA A 46 -2.39 -3.89 6.36
N VAL A 47 -1.52 -3.18 5.63
CA VAL A 47 -1.54 -3.09 4.17
C VAL A 47 -0.19 -3.38 3.55
N GLY A 48 -0.20 -3.93 2.35
CA GLY A 48 0.94 -4.15 1.49
C GLY A 48 0.66 -3.65 0.08
N TRP A 49 1.69 -3.10 -0.57
CA TRP A 49 1.62 -2.68 -1.96
C TRP A 49 2.90 -3.15 -2.66
N ASP A 50 2.76 -4.16 -3.52
CA ASP A 50 3.83 -4.72 -4.32
C ASP A 50 3.68 -4.27 -5.78
N ALA A 51 4.41 -3.21 -6.14
CA ALA A 51 4.31 -2.58 -7.45
C ALA A 51 5.28 -3.22 -8.45
N THR A 52 4.75 -3.74 -9.56
CA THR A 52 5.53 -4.31 -10.66
C THR A 52 5.83 -3.30 -11.77
N ALA A 53 5.00 -2.27 -11.91
CA ALA A 53 5.14 -1.30 -13.00
C ALA A 53 6.27 -0.26 -12.77
N PRO A 54 7.06 0.09 -13.81
CA PRO A 54 8.00 1.21 -13.77
C PRO A 54 7.28 2.57 -13.61
N PRO A 55 7.89 3.57 -12.96
CA PRO A 55 7.21 4.82 -12.60
C PRO A 55 6.95 5.80 -13.77
N TYR A 56 7.42 5.52 -14.99
CA TYR A 56 7.34 6.42 -16.15
C TYR A 56 6.48 5.87 -17.30
N THR A 57 5.59 4.93 -17.01
CA THR A 57 4.58 4.39 -17.94
C THR A 57 3.18 4.76 -17.47
N ASP A 58 2.15 4.50 -18.29
CA ASP A 58 0.75 4.66 -17.87
C ASP A 58 0.44 3.81 -16.63
N ALA A 59 0.96 2.58 -16.56
CA ALA A 59 0.91 1.75 -15.36
C ALA A 59 1.67 2.39 -14.16
N GLY A 60 2.76 3.11 -14.43
CA GLY A 60 3.48 3.92 -13.45
C GLY A 60 2.65 5.08 -12.87
N ILE A 61 1.75 5.68 -13.65
CA ILE A 61 0.80 6.68 -13.15
C ILE A 61 -0.16 6.05 -12.14
N VAL A 62 -0.75 4.90 -12.48
CA VAL A 62 -1.66 4.19 -11.57
C VAL A 62 -0.95 3.72 -10.31
N ARG A 63 0.29 3.22 -10.43
CA ARG A 63 1.14 2.93 -9.29
C ARG A 63 1.26 4.13 -8.35
N ARG A 64 1.52 5.34 -8.88
CA ARG A 64 1.61 6.55 -8.06
C ARG A 64 0.30 6.93 -7.41
N ILE A 65 -0.83 6.76 -8.10
CA ILE A 65 -2.16 7.00 -7.51
C ILE A 65 -2.34 6.15 -6.25
N VAL A 66 -2.00 4.86 -6.31
CA VAL A 66 -2.09 3.96 -5.14
C VAL A 66 -1.13 4.40 -4.02
N GLU A 67 0.14 4.65 -4.36
CA GLU A 67 1.16 5.08 -3.38
C GLU A 67 0.80 6.40 -2.69
N ASP A 68 0.30 7.38 -3.45
CA ASP A 68 -0.09 8.69 -2.94
C ASP A 68 -1.37 8.62 -2.11
N ALA A 69 -2.36 7.81 -2.49
CA ALA A 69 -3.56 7.59 -1.69
C ALA A 69 -3.22 6.99 -0.31
N LEU A 70 -2.37 5.96 -0.26
CA LEU A 70 -1.90 5.36 1.00
C LEU A 70 -1.13 6.36 1.85
N ARG A 71 -0.21 7.12 1.23
CA ARG A 71 0.61 8.12 1.94
C ARG A 71 -0.24 9.27 2.49
N ALA A 72 -1.11 9.84 1.65
CA ALA A 72 -1.99 10.94 2.01
C ALA A 72 -2.99 10.51 3.09
N GLY A 73 -3.58 9.32 2.92
CA GLY A 73 -4.45 8.69 3.90
C GLY A 73 -3.83 8.58 5.28
N ALA A 74 -2.63 7.99 5.35
CA ALA A 74 -1.90 7.86 6.61
C ALA A 74 -1.52 9.22 7.22
N ALA A 75 -1.07 10.17 6.39
CA ALA A 75 -0.72 11.51 6.85
C ALA A 75 -1.92 12.30 7.40
N GLN A 76 -3.12 12.02 6.88
CA GLN A 76 -4.37 12.64 7.32
C GLN A 76 -5.05 11.88 8.47
N GLY A 77 -4.49 10.74 8.91
CA GLY A 77 -5.08 9.89 9.95
C GLY A 77 -6.36 9.18 9.50
N ARG A 78 -6.57 9.00 8.19
CA ARG A 78 -7.74 8.31 7.63
C ARG A 78 -7.64 6.80 7.87
N SER A 79 -8.78 6.14 8.06
CA SER A 79 -8.81 4.69 8.24
C SER A 79 -8.36 3.95 6.98
N LEU A 80 -7.74 2.76 7.14
CA LEU A 80 -7.33 1.95 5.99
C LEU A 80 -8.55 1.56 5.14
N ASP A 81 -9.70 1.25 5.75
CA ASP A 81 -10.94 0.90 5.03
C ASP A 81 -11.47 2.03 4.15
N GLU A 82 -11.30 3.28 4.56
CA GLU A 82 -11.69 4.43 3.75
C GLU A 82 -10.78 4.60 2.53
N VAL A 83 -9.47 4.54 2.76
CA VAL A 83 -8.47 4.70 1.70
C VAL A 83 -8.46 3.51 0.74
N TRP A 84 -8.68 2.30 1.25
CA TRP A 84 -8.84 1.09 0.46
C TRP A 84 -9.99 1.24 -0.54
N ARG A 85 -11.17 1.64 -0.07
CA ARG A 85 -12.34 1.87 -0.94
C ARG A 85 -12.10 2.98 -1.96
N GLU A 86 -11.40 4.04 -1.57
CA GLU A 86 -11.02 5.11 -2.50
C GLU A 86 -10.10 4.61 -3.61
N ILE A 87 -9.08 3.81 -3.27
CA ILE A 87 -8.18 3.20 -4.25
C ILE A 87 -8.96 2.33 -5.22
N LEU A 88 -9.80 1.41 -4.71
CA LEU A 88 -10.61 0.52 -5.56
C LEU A 88 -11.58 1.29 -6.46
N ALA A 89 -12.12 2.42 -5.99
CA ALA A 89 -12.98 3.27 -6.81
C ALA A 89 -12.20 4.05 -7.90
N SER A 90 -10.88 4.20 -7.75
CA SER A 90 -10.05 5.07 -8.60
C SER A 90 -9.22 4.32 -9.64
N VAL A 91 -9.02 3.02 -9.47
CA VAL A 91 -8.14 2.22 -10.34
C VAL A 91 -8.89 1.04 -10.96
N GLN A 92 -8.46 0.60 -12.13
CA GLN A 92 -8.91 -0.68 -12.67
C GLN A 92 -8.26 -1.82 -11.87
N HIS A 93 -9.07 -2.77 -11.41
CA HIS A 93 -8.60 -3.92 -10.65
C HIS A 93 -9.43 -5.18 -10.93
N GLU A 94 -8.89 -6.33 -10.55
CA GLU A 94 -9.65 -7.59 -10.47
C GLU A 94 -10.43 -7.66 -9.16
N ASP A 95 -11.46 -8.49 -9.10
CA ASP A 95 -12.23 -8.69 -7.87
C ASP A 95 -11.29 -9.13 -6.72
N PRO A 96 -11.47 -8.60 -5.50
CA PRO A 96 -10.65 -9.01 -4.37
C PRO A 96 -10.79 -10.51 -4.08
N VAL A 97 -9.65 -11.16 -3.82
CA VAL A 97 -9.59 -12.58 -3.47
C VAL A 97 -9.00 -12.74 -2.08
N THR A 98 -9.61 -13.57 -1.24
CA THR A 98 -9.02 -14.00 0.03
C THR A 98 -8.15 -15.22 -0.20
N ALA A 99 -6.86 -15.10 0.08
CA ALA A 99 -5.90 -16.18 -0.08
C ALA A 99 -4.67 -15.96 0.83
N PRO A 100 -3.82 -16.99 1.01
CA PRO A 100 -2.54 -16.84 1.70
C PRO A 100 -1.65 -15.80 1.01
N LEU A 101 -1.06 -14.89 1.79
CA LEU A 101 -0.10 -13.90 1.31
C LEU A 101 1.32 -14.45 1.16
N ASP A 102 1.54 -15.69 1.61
CA ASP A 102 2.80 -16.44 1.58
C ASP A 102 3.29 -16.63 0.14
N GLY A 103 4.00 -15.64 -0.40
CA GLY A 103 4.52 -15.65 -1.78
C GLY A 103 4.48 -14.30 -2.50
N LEU A 104 3.80 -13.29 -1.95
CA LEU A 104 3.77 -11.92 -2.48
C LEU A 104 4.91 -11.02 -1.97
N GLN A 105 6.01 -11.61 -1.47
CA GLN A 105 7.22 -10.84 -1.19
C GLN A 105 7.93 -10.53 -2.52
N GLY A 106 7.68 -9.32 -3.04
CA GLY A 106 8.55 -8.65 -4.01
C GLY A 106 9.76 -8.00 -3.35
#